data_AF-X1JZM6-F1
#
_entry.id   AF-X1JZM6-F1
#
_cell.length_a   1.000
_cell.length_b   1.000
_cell.length_c   1.000
_cell.angle_alpha   90.00
_cell.angle_beta   90.00
_cell.angle_gamma   90.00
#
_symmetry.space_group_name_H-M   'P 1'
#
loop_
_entity.id
_entity.type
_entity.pdbx_description
1 polymer ?
#
loop_
_entity_poly.entity_id
_entity_poly.type
_entity_poly.pdbx_seq_one_letter_code
_entity_poly.pdbx_strand_id
1 'polypeptide(L)'
;AVICSTTDHTHAFISNWAINRGMHVYCEKPLANSVEEARVVRANYLKNKHKIATQVGMQRHAIPNFNRVREAVLDGAVGILKSVHVWGNRKHGRTSYLPAEGDPPPHLHYDLWIGPSPWHPYNPGYFGGCLKWNMFWDFGSWQVGDMGSHTMDLAWNAIDAGLPTSAEAHGDPVNPDVAPSALTMTFEHPANNWRPAIKVTWYQGAHKPNSLDGIPTKPGHGALFEGDKACLVSDFGKHEFFPRNKKAGMAHYKPRPEAERIPRIGG
;
A
#
# COMPACT_ATOMS: atom_id res chain seq x y z
N ALA A 1 25.78 -4.22 0.33
CA ALA A 1 24.33 -3.94 0.28
C ALA A 1 23.88 -3.46 1.65
N VAL A 2 22.73 -2.77 1.74
CA VAL A 2 22.06 -2.37 3.00
C VAL A 2 20.67 -2.99 3.01
N ILE A 3 20.30 -3.59 4.14
CA ILE A 3 18.93 -4.00 4.44
C ILE A 3 18.41 -3.02 5.49
N CYS A 4 17.43 -2.20 5.12
CA CYS A 4 16.82 -1.19 5.98
C CYS A 4 15.47 -1.70 6.48
N SER A 5 15.39 -1.99 7.78
CA SER A 5 14.15 -2.40 8.47
C SER A 5 13.99 -1.63 9.78
N THR A 6 14.35 -0.34 9.73
CA THR A 6 14.24 0.60 10.84
C THR A 6 12.81 1.16 10.92
N THR A 7 12.60 2.31 11.56
CA THR A 7 11.31 3.00 11.59
C THR A 7 11.05 3.76 10.28
N ASP A 8 9.78 3.93 9.90
CA ASP A 8 9.37 4.49 8.60
C ASP A 8 10.01 5.86 8.34
N HIS A 9 10.07 6.72 9.36
CA HIS A 9 10.63 8.07 9.28
C HIS A 9 12.14 8.12 9.03
N THR A 10 12.85 7.00 9.10
CA THR A 10 14.30 6.93 8.81
C THR A 10 14.63 6.32 7.44
N HIS A 11 13.66 5.63 6.82
CA HIS A 11 13.86 4.80 5.63
C HIS A 11 14.45 5.57 4.44
N ALA A 12 13.90 6.74 4.12
CA ALA A 12 14.34 7.53 2.97
C ALA A 12 15.78 8.03 3.14
N PHE A 13 16.16 8.42 4.36
CA PHE A 13 17.48 8.94 4.68
C PHE A 13 18.55 7.84 4.57
N ILE A 14 18.28 6.68 5.16
CA ILE A 14 19.17 5.50 5.07
C ILE A 14 19.31 5.04 3.62
N SER A 15 18.19 4.96 2.90
CA SER A 15 18.17 4.56 1.48
C SER A 15 18.99 5.52 0.63
N ASN A 16 18.81 6.84 0.78
CA ASN A 16 19.59 7.85 0.08
C ASN A 16 21.08 7.78 0.41
N TRP A 17 21.41 7.58 1.70
CA TRP A 17 22.80 7.47 2.15
C TRP A 17 23.52 6.31 1.45
N ALA A 18 22.86 5.15 1.34
CA ALA A 18 23.39 3.94 0.73
C ALA A 18 23.45 4.04 -0.81
N ILE A 19 22.38 4.51 -1.44
CA ILE A 19 22.29 4.69 -2.91
C ILE A 19 23.39 5.62 -3.42
N ASN A 20 23.61 6.75 -2.74
CA ASN A 20 24.63 7.73 -3.12
C ASN A 20 26.07 7.21 -2.95
N ARG A 21 26.25 6.06 -2.27
CA ARG A 21 27.53 5.35 -2.13
C ARG A 21 27.64 4.13 -3.03
N GLY A 22 26.72 3.98 -4.00
CA GLY A 22 26.72 2.86 -4.93
C GLY A 22 26.38 1.52 -4.25
N MET A 23 25.67 1.54 -3.12
CA MET A 23 25.27 0.31 -2.43
C MET A 23 23.88 -0.14 -2.87
N HIS A 24 23.70 -1.45 -3.05
CA HIS A 24 22.36 -2.05 -3.19
C HIS A 24 21.54 -1.83 -1.91
N VAL A 25 20.22 -1.62 -2.05
CA VAL A 25 19.31 -1.37 -0.93
C VAL A 25 18.07 -2.25 -1.03
N TYR A 26 17.79 -3.02 0.01
CA TYR A 26 16.45 -3.53 0.27
C TYR A 26 15.90 -2.73 1.46
N CYS A 27 14.80 -2.00 1.26
CA CYS A 27 14.17 -1.21 2.32
C CYS A 27 12.78 -1.78 2.60
N GLU A 28 12.46 -2.10 3.84
CA GLU A 28 11.09 -2.41 4.22
C GLU A 28 10.16 -1.25 3.86
N LYS A 29 8.89 -1.59 3.63
CA LYS A 29 7.85 -0.61 3.34
C LYS A 29 7.39 0.06 4.64
N PRO A 30 6.82 1.28 4.56
CA PRO A 30 6.84 2.21 3.42
C PRO A 30 8.24 2.74 3.11
N LEU A 31 8.50 3.17 1.86
CA LEU A 31 9.82 3.70 1.46
C LEU A 31 10.22 5.00 2.20
N ALA A 32 9.23 5.80 2.58
CA ALA A 32 9.40 7.15 3.09
C ALA A 32 8.19 7.59 3.90
N ASN A 33 8.34 8.65 4.71
CA ASN A 33 7.24 9.26 5.45
C ASN A 33 6.49 10.32 4.61
N SER A 34 7.15 10.91 3.61
CA SER A 34 6.54 11.89 2.70
C SER A 34 6.74 11.56 1.21
N VAL A 35 5.90 12.15 0.36
CA VAL A 35 6.03 12.05 -1.11
C VAL A 35 7.35 12.66 -1.58
N GLU A 36 7.80 13.74 -0.95
CA GLU A 36 9.05 14.40 -1.32
C GLU A 36 10.26 13.50 -1.05
N GLU A 37 10.33 12.91 0.14
CA GLU A 37 11.36 11.93 0.48
C GLU A 37 11.41 10.76 -0.52
N ALA A 38 10.26 10.19 -0.88
CA ALA A 38 10.18 9.12 -1.87
C ALA A 38 10.70 9.56 -3.25
N ARG A 39 10.40 10.80 -3.66
CA ARG A 39 10.89 11.38 -4.93
C ARG A 39 12.40 11.58 -4.90
N VAL A 40 12.97 12.03 -3.79
CA VAL A 40 14.42 12.18 -3.62
C VAL A 40 15.12 10.82 -3.71
N VAL A 41 14.59 9.79 -3.04
CA VAL A 41 15.12 8.42 -3.17
C VAL A 41 15.09 7.94 -4.62
N ARG A 42 13.96 8.12 -5.31
CA ARG A 42 13.83 7.77 -6.73
C ARG A 42 14.84 8.53 -7.60
N ALA A 43 15.03 9.83 -7.38
CA ALA A 43 15.97 10.64 -8.15
C ALA A 43 17.42 10.15 -7.98
N ASN A 44 17.83 9.80 -6.75
CA ASN A 44 19.15 9.25 -6.48
C ASN A 44 19.32 7.84 -7.05
N TYR A 45 18.29 7.00 -6.97
CA TYR A 45 18.28 5.69 -7.62
C TYR A 45 18.47 5.82 -9.14
N LEU A 46 17.74 6.71 -9.80
CA LEU A 46 17.81 6.88 -11.26
C LEU A 46 19.21 7.23 -11.76
N LYS A 47 20.01 7.97 -10.98
CA LYS A 47 21.41 8.28 -11.28
C LYS A 47 22.33 7.05 -11.19
N ASN A 48 21.96 6.08 -10.36
CA ASN A 48 22.79 4.91 -10.02
C ASN A 48 22.23 3.58 -10.55
N LYS A 49 21.05 3.56 -11.18
CA LYS A 49 20.28 2.36 -11.55
C LYS A 49 21.02 1.31 -12.39
N HIS A 50 22.10 1.70 -13.07
CA HIS A 50 22.92 0.80 -13.87
C HIS A 50 24.02 0.09 -13.07
N LYS A 51 24.23 0.49 -11.80
CA LYS A 51 25.25 -0.06 -10.90
C LYS A 51 24.64 -0.72 -9.67
N ILE A 52 23.42 -0.33 -9.27
CA ILE A 52 22.78 -0.81 -8.05
C ILE A 52 21.41 -1.44 -8.31
N ALA A 53 21.12 -2.52 -7.58
CA ALA A 53 19.77 -3.02 -7.39
C ALA A 53 19.14 -2.41 -6.14
N THR A 54 17.90 -1.96 -6.24
CA THR A 54 17.10 -1.48 -5.10
C THR A 54 15.71 -2.09 -5.11
N GLN A 55 15.18 -2.40 -3.93
CA GLN A 55 13.83 -2.94 -3.77
C GLN A 55 13.16 -2.39 -2.51
N VAL A 56 11.87 -2.07 -2.62
CA VAL A 56 11.00 -1.82 -1.46
C VAL A 56 10.37 -3.15 -1.04
N GLY A 57 10.27 -3.40 0.27
CA GLY A 57 9.83 -4.65 0.90
C GLY A 57 8.34 -4.95 0.77
N MET A 58 7.79 -4.78 -0.43
CA MET A 58 6.42 -5.14 -0.79
C MET A 58 6.34 -6.65 -1.12
N GLN A 59 6.91 -7.48 -0.24
CA GLN A 59 7.14 -8.91 -0.45
C GLN A 59 5.88 -9.72 -0.79
N ARG A 60 4.71 -9.28 -0.35
CA ARG A 60 3.41 -9.88 -0.72
C ARG A 60 3.16 -9.92 -2.22
N HIS A 61 3.77 -9.04 -3.01
CA HIS A 61 3.65 -9.04 -4.47
C HIS A 61 4.12 -10.38 -5.08
N ALA A 62 5.05 -11.08 -4.43
CA ALA A 62 5.52 -12.39 -4.88
C ALA A 62 4.49 -13.52 -4.67
N ILE A 63 3.38 -13.27 -3.95
CA ILE A 63 2.32 -14.27 -3.77
C ILE A 63 1.66 -14.51 -5.14
N PRO A 64 1.52 -15.78 -5.60
CA PRO A 64 1.00 -16.08 -6.94
C PRO A 64 -0.35 -15.45 -7.27
N ASN A 65 -1.18 -15.19 -6.25
CA ASN A 65 -2.49 -14.58 -6.43
C ASN A 65 -2.42 -13.17 -7.05
N PHE A 66 -1.35 -12.40 -6.86
CA PHE A 66 -1.20 -11.08 -7.49
C PHE A 66 -1.20 -11.18 -9.02
N ASN A 67 -0.42 -12.12 -9.57
CA ASN A 67 -0.42 -12.39 -11.01
C ASN A 67 -1.78 -12.94 -11.48
N ARG A 68 -2.40 -13.83 -10.70
CA ARG A 68 -3.72 -14.40 -11.07
C ARG A 68 -4.82 -13.34 -11.14
N VAL A 69 -4.83 -12.39 -10.20
CA VAL A 69 -5.76 -11.26 -10.22
C VAL A 69 -5.50 -10.37 -11.43
N ARG A 70 -4.24 -10.01 -11.70
CA ARG A 70 -3.86 -9.20 -12.87
C ARG A 70 -4.30 -9.88 -14.18
N GLU A 71 -3.96 -11.15 -14.35
CA GLU A 71 -4.35 -11.94 -15.53
C GLU A 71 -5.86 -12.00 -15.70
N ALA A 72 -6.61 -12.29 -14.63
CA ALA A 72 -8.07 -12.36 -14.72
C ALA A 72 -8.70 -11.04 -15.15
N VAL A 73 -8.21 -9.90 -14.63
CA VAL A 73 -8.69 -8.57 -15.04
C VAL A 73 -8.33 -8.31 -16.51
N LEU A 74 -7.09 -8.57 -16.92
CA LEU A 74 -6.63 -8.37 -18.30
C LEU A 74 -7.35 -9.27 -19.32
N ASP A 75 -7.65 -10.50 -18.94
CA ASP A 75 -8.30 -11.51 -19.78
C ASP A 75 -9.84 -11.34 -19.80
N GLY A 76 -10.34 -10.23 -19.25
CA GLY A 76 -11.74 -9.83 -19.37
C GLY A 76 -12.68 -10.54 -18.40
N ALA A 77 -12.21 -11.12 -17.30
CA ALA A 77 -13.07 -11.81 -16.34
C ALA A 77 -14.17 -10.90 -15.79
N VAL A 78 -13.85 -9.63 -15.53
CA VAL A 78 -14.82 -8.62 -15.07
C VAL A 78 -15.54 -7.89 -16.22
N GLY A 79 -15.17 -8.15 -17.48
CA GLY A 79 -15.59 -7.37 -18.63
C GLY A 79 -14.90 -6.00 -18.70
N ILE A 80 -15.64 -4.95 -18.99
CA ILE A 80 -15.12 -3.57 -18.93
C ILE A 80 -15.05 -3.15 -17.47
N LEU A 81 -13.82 -3.05 -16.95
CA LEU A 81 -13.54 -2.55 -15.60
C LEU A 81 -14.03 -1.10 -15.45
N LYS A 82 -14.77 -0.83 -14.36
CA LYS A 82 -15.44 0.45 -14.07
C LYS A 82 -14.84 1.18 -12.87
N SER A 83 -14.50 0.45 -11.83
CA SER A 83 -13.95 1.01 -10.57
C SER A 83 -13.13 -0.05 -9.84
N VAL A 84 -12.23 0.42 -8.99
CA VAL A 84 -11.52 -0.44 -8.03
C VAL A 84 -11.69 0.10 -6.62
N HIS A 85 -11.97 -0.79 -5.69
CA HIS A 85 -12.11 -0.47 -4.28
C HIS A 85 -11.06 -1.26 -3.51
N VAL A 86 -10.37 -0.64 -2.57
CA VAL A 86 -9.25 -1.21 -1.82
C VAL A 86 -9.44 -0.86 -0.35
N TRP A 87 -9.14 -1.76 0.58
CA TRP A 87 -9.38 -1.47 1.99
C TRP A 87 -8.39 -2.08 2.98
N GLY A 88 -8.36 -1.47 4.16
CA GLY A 88 -7.82 -2.03 5.39
C GLY A 88 -8.78 -1.87 6.57
N ASN A 89 -8.64 -2.68 7.60
CA ASN A 89 -9.59 -2.71 8.73
C ASN A 89 -9.02 -2.26 10.08
N ARG A 90 -7.83 -1.67 10.12
CA ARG A 90 -7.17 -1.34 11.40
C ARG A 90 -7.73 -0.02 11.92
N LYS A 91 -7.76 0.10 13.23
CA LYS A 91 -8.28 1.27 13.95
C LYS A 91 -7.33 1.61 15.10
N HIS A 92 -7.21 2.90 15.41
CA HIS A 92 -6.62 3.40 16.64
C HIS A 92 -7.54 4.46 17.26
N GLY A 93 -7.31 4.78 18.53
CA GLY A 93 -7.99 5.85 19.27
C GLY A 93 -7.02 6.90 19.81
N ARG A 94 -5.82 7.02 19.22
CA ARG A 94 -4.87 8.08 19.59
C ARG A 94 -5.36 9.43 19.07
N THR A 95 -5.12 10.47 19.85
CA THR A 95 -5.51 11.86 19.55
C THR A 95 -4.36 12.86 19.65
N SER A 96 -3.23 12.46 20.22
CA SER A 96 -2.04 13.28 20.40
C SER A 96 -0.82 12.38 20.59
N TYR A 97 0.38 12.94 20.41
CA TYR A 97 1.64 12.31 20.82
C TYR A 97 1.61 11.84 22.28
N LEU A 98 2.47 10.85 22.59
CA LEU A 98 2.60 10.34 23.95
C LEU A 98 3.44 11.31 24.81
N PRO A 99 3.05 11.54 26.08
CA PRO A 99 3.83 12.37 26.97
C PRO A 99 5.13 11.68 27.38
N ALA A 100 6.06 12.43 27.97
CA ALA A 100 7.26 11.85 28.58
C ALA A 100 6.89 10.79 29.64
N GLU A 101 7.54 9.63 29.59
CA GLU A 101 7.37 8.56 30.56
C GLU A 101 8.70 7.84 30.76
N GLY A 102 9.43 8.27 31.79
CA GLY A 102 10.77 7.78 32.10
C GLY A 102 11.85 8.27 31.14
N ASP A 103 13.04 7.71 31.31
CA ASP A 103 14.20 7.97 30.45
C ASP A 103 14.42 6.80 29.48
N PRO A 104 15.00 7.04 28.29
CA PRO A 104 15.45 5.96 27.43
C PRO A 104 16.38 5.02 28.21
N PRO A 105 16.20 3.69 28.08
CA PRO A 105 17.13 2.75 28.69
C PRO A 105 18.53 2.93 28.08
N PRO A 106 19.60 2.66 28.83
CA PRO A 106 20.98 2.99 28.42
C PRO A 106 21.46 2.24 27.16
N HIS A 107 20.75 1.19 26.74
CA HIS A 107 21.05 0.45 25.52
C HIS A 107 20.30 0.97 24.28
N LEU A 108 19.41 1.94 24.43
CA LEU A 108 18.65 2.55 23.34
C LEU A 108 19.22 3.93 23.02
N HIS A 109 19.83 4.05 21.85
CA HIS A 109 20.17 5.34 21.25
C HIS A 109 18.89 6.00 20.75
N TYR A 110 18.18 6.70 21.65
CA TYR A 110 16.86 7.24 21.36
C TYR A 110 16.89 8.37 20.32
N ASP A 111 17.98 9.13 20.27
CA ASP A 111 18.26 10.10 19.21
C ASP A 111 18.28 9.45 17.83
N LEU A 112 18.87 8.26 17.68
CA LEU A 112 18.86 7.52 16.42
C LEU A 112 17.50 6.91 16.10
N TRP A 113 16.71 6.55 17.12
CA TRP A 113 15.34 6.08 16.94
C TRP A 113 14.41 7.21 16.48
N ILE A 114 14.53 8.41 17.06
CA ILE A 114 13.84 9.62 16.59
C ILE A 114 14.33 10.00 15.19
N GLY A 115 15.63 9.89 14.95
CA GLY A 115 16.23 10.10 13.64
C GLY A 115 15.97 11.52 13.10
N PRO A 116 15.49 11.67 11.85
CA PRO A 116 15.29 12.98 11.22
C PRO A 116 14.01 13.69 11.68
N SER A 117 13.17 13.05 12.48
CA SER A 117 11.89 13.61 12.93
C SER A 117 12.10 14.71 13.99
N PRO A 118 11.11 15.61 14.18
CA PRO A 118 11.08 16.51 15.32
C PRO A 118 11.30 15.77 16.64
N TRP A 119 11.93 16.43 17.61
CA TRP A 119 12.20 15.82 18.90
C TRP A 119 10.91 15.54 19.66
N HIS A 120 10.77 14.31 20.16
CA HIS A 120 9.70 13.89 21.07
C HIS A 120 10.32 13.29 22.33
N PRO A 121 9.68 13.46 23.50
CA PRO A 121 10.17 12.83 24.71
C PRO A 121 10.00 11.31 24.66
N TYR A 122 10.87 10.61 25.38
CA TYR A 122 10.79 9.16 25.50
C TYR A 122 9.47 8.74 26.14
N ASN A 123 8.82 7.76 25.51
CA ASN A 123 7.68 7.04 26.08
C ASN A 123 7.77 5.57 25.62
N PRO A 124 7.74 4.58 26.55
CA PRO A 124 7.81 3.16 26.20
C PRO A 124 6.63 2.71 25.33
N GLY A 125 5.51 3.45 25.34
CA GLY A 125 4.33 3.22 24.53
C GLY A 125 4.54 3.42 23.02
N TYR A 126 5.65 4.04 22.59
CA TYR A 126 6.07 4.02 21.18
C TYR A 126 6.65 2.66 20.76
N PHE A 127 7.06 1.80 21.69
CA PHE A 127 7.72 0.53 21.39
C PHE A 127 6.76 -0.66 21.48
N GLY A 128 7.13 -1.79 20.86
CA GLY A 128 6.29 -2.99 20.78
C GLY A 128 5.65 -3.23 19.40
N GLY A 129 6.18 -2.62 18.34
CA GLY A 129 5.79 -2.85 16.95
C GLY A 129 5.46 -1.55 16.20
N CYS A 130 5.44 -1.58 14.87
CA CYS A 130 5.22 -0.38 14.04
C CYS A 130 3.88 0.31 14.35
N LEU A 131 2.86 -0.45 14.75
CA LEU A 131 1.53 0.04 15.13
C LEU A 131 1.48 0.77 16.48
N LYS A 132 2.63 1.10 17.06
CA LYS A 132 2.74 1.89 18.28
C LYS A 132 3.17 3.32 17.98
N TRP A 133 3.94 3.53 16.92
CA TRP A 133 4.44 4.84 16.51
C TRP A 133 3.88 5.33 15.17
N ASN A 134 3.53 4.44 14.22
CA ASN A 134 3.24 4.84 12.85
C ASN A 134 1.93 5.62 12.63
N MET A 135 1.10 5.82 13.66
CA MET A 135 -0.06 6.71 13.58
C MET A 135 0.27 8.18 13.80
N PHE A 136 1.44 8.48 14.35
CA PHE A 136 1.86 9.84 14.60
C PHE A 136 2.56 10.39 13.36
N TRP A 137 2.20 11.58 12.89
CA TRP A 137 2.65 12.10 11.59
C TRP A 137 4.18 12.16 11.46
N ASP A 138 4.88 12.43 12.56
CA ASP A 138 6.34 12.49 12.57
C ASP A 138 7.02 11.13 12.45
N PHE A 139 6.30 10.04 12.73
CA PHE A 139 6.85 8.68 12.69
C PHE A 139 6.23 7.80 11.59
N GLY A 140 5.08 8.16 11.03
CA GLY A 140 4.43 7.39 9.97
C GLY A 140 3.12 8.01 9.47
N SER A 141 2.46 7.27 8.57
CA SER A 141 1.19 7.69 7.92
C SER A 141 0.06 6.68 8.13
N TRP A 142 0.10 5.98 9.27
CA TRP A 142 -0.85 4.96 9.70
C TRP A 142 -1.13 3.90 8.62
N GLN A 143 -2.38 3.50 8.47
CA GLN A 143 -2.75 2.33 7.69
C GLN A 143 -2.49 2.52 6.20
N VAL A 144 -2.65 3.74 5.65
CA VAL A 144 -2.42 4.00 4.22
C VAL A 144 -0.94 3.85 3.85
N GLY A 145 -0.01 4.32 4.68
CA GLY A 145 1.43 4.07 4.48
C GLY A 145 1.82 2.62 4.73
N ASP A 146 1.28 2.03 5.81
CA ASP A 146 1.68 0.71 6.28
C ASP A 146 1.09 -0.44 5.47
N MET A 147 -0.23 -0.67 5.55
CA MET A 147 -0.89 -1.77 4.81
C MET A 147 -1.47 -1.31 3.48
N GLY A 148 -1.73 -0.02 3.32
CA GLY A 148 -2.16 0.58 2.07
C GLY A 148 -1.14 0.35 0.98
N SER A 149 0.17 0.49 1.25
CA SER A 149 1.22 0.14 0.27
C SER A 149 1.08 -1.29 -0.27
N HIS A 150 0.89 -2.31 0.58
CA HIS A 150 0.66 -3.69 0.12
C HIS A 150 -0.67 -3.90 -0.59
N THR A 151 -1.75 -3.28 -0.10
CA THR A 151 -3.09 -3.57 -0.60
C THR A 151 -3.39 -2.80 -1.88
N MET A 152 -2.89 -1.56 -1.97
CA MET A 152 -2.95 -0.76 -3.20
C MET A 152 -2.06 -1.35 -4.28
N ASP A 153 -0.94 -2.00 -3.95
CA ASP A 153 -0.14 -2.76 -4.92
C ASP A 153 -0.93 -3.84 -5.65
N LEU A 154 -1.82 -4.56 -4.94
CA LEU A 154 -2.72 -5.53 -5.57
C LEU A 154 -3.58 -4.87 -6.65
N ALA A 155 -4.12 -3.68 -6.36
CA ALA A 155 -4.91 -2.89 -7.30
C ALA A 155 -4.07 -2.30 -8.43
N TRP A 156 -2.97 -1.62 -8.10
CA TRP A 156 -2.07 -0.94 -9.04
C TRP A 156 -1.48 -1.92 -10.04
N ASN A 157 -1.05 -3.09 -9.56
CA ASN A 157 -0.55 -4.16 -10.41
C ASN A 157 -1.65 -4.66 -11.35
N ALA A 158 -2.87 -4.90 -10.87
CA ALA A 158 -3.93 -5.46 -11.71
C ALA A 158 -4.46 -4.47 -12.77
N ILE A 159 -4.43 -3.15 -12.49
CA ILE A 159 -4.92 -2.13 -13.42
C ILE A 159 -3.81 -1.45 -14.23
N ASP A 160 -2.56 -1.90 -14.09
CA ASP A 160 -1.40 -1.31 -14.77
C ASP A 160 -1.34 0.21 -14.53
N ALA A 161 -1.48 0.62 -13.26
CA ALA A 161 -1.56 2.02 -12.88
C ALA A 161 -0.18 2.67 -12.79
N GLY A 162 -0.08 3.86 -13.39
CA GLY A 162 0.98 4.83 -13.12
C GLY A 162 0.57 5.81 -12.02
N LEU A 163 0.95 7.09 -12.19
CA LEU A 163 0.55 8.16 -11.29
C LEU A 163 -0.93 8.52 -11.49
N PRO A 164 -1.69 8.79 -10.42
CA PRO A 164 -3.02 9.36 -10.54
C PRO A 164 -2.96 10.82 -11.01
N THR A 165 -4.02 11.30 -11.67
CA THR A 165 -4.18 12.70 -12.09
C THR A 165 -4.79 13.58 -11.01
N SER A 166 -5.51 12.99 -10.06
CA SER A 166 -6.06 13.68 -8.89
C SER A 166 -6.21 12.73 -7.72
N ALA A 167 -6.28 13.30 -6.52
CA ALA A 167 -6.63 12.59 -5.30
C ALA A 167 -7.53 13.47 -4.42
N GLU A 168 -8.52 12.87 -3.78
CA GLU A 168 -9.39 13.51 -2.79
C GLU A 168 -9.51 12.58 -1.58
N ALA A 169 -9.67 13.15 -0.38
CA ALA A 169 -9.81 12.36 0.83
C ALA A 169 -10.79 13.01 1.82
N HIS A 170 -11.54 12.17 2.53
CA HIS A 170 -12.33 12.57 3.69
C HIS A 170 -12.24 11.50 4.78
N GLY A 171 -12.27 11.92 6.04
CA GLY A 171 -12.03 11.04 7.17
C GLY A 171 -12.39 11.68 8.49
N ASP A 172 -11.77 11.18 9.55
CA ASP A 172 -11.80 11.82 10.88
C ASP A 172 -11.44 13.32 10.79
N PRO A 173 -11.90 14.15 11.74
CA PRO A 173 -11.47 15.53 11.84
C PRO A 173 -9.94 15.64 11.78
N VAL A 174 -9.45 16.64 11.04
CA VAL A 174 -8.01 16.88 10.91
C VAL A 174 -7.38 17.01 12.29
N ASN A 175 -6.35 16.22 12.53
CA ASN A 175 -5.57 16.25 13.75
C ASN A 175 -4.09 16.50 13.39
N PRO A 176 -3.43 17.49 14.01
CA PRO A 176 -2.05 17.84 13.68
C PRO A 176 -1.02 16.82 14.17
N ASP A 177 -1.38 15.90 15.07
CA ASP A 177 -0.46 14.96 15.70
C ASP A 177 -0.59 13.55 15.12
N VAL A 178 -1.82 13.14 14.77
CA VAL A 178 -2.12 11.77 14.36
C VAL A 178 -2.83 11.69 13.02
N ALA A 179 -2.48 10.65 12.26
CA ALA A 179 -3.18 10.26 11.06
C ALA A 179 -4.61 9.78 11.37
N PRO A 180 -5.56 9.92 10.42
CA PRO A 180 -6.95 9.53 10.64
C PRO A 180 -7.09 8.00 10.77
N SER A 181 -7.88 7.57 11.74
CA SER A 181 -8.22 6.17 11.98
C SER A 181 -9.24 5.69 10.94
N ALA A 182 -10.23 6.52 10.63
CA ALA A 182 -11.20 6.33 9.55
C ALA A 182 -10.91 7.31 8.40
N LEU A 183 -10.72 6.77 7.20
CA LEU A 183 -10.37 7.55 6.02
C LEU A 183 -10.89 6.85 4.76
N THR A 184 -11.42 7.65 3.84
CA THR A 184 -11.69 7.28 2.45
C THR A 184 -10.86 8.18 1.55
N MET A 185 -10.16 7.60 0.57
CA MET A 185 -9.44 8.36 -0.44
C MET A 185 -9.85 7.89 -1.84
N THR A 186 -10.04 8.81 -2.77
CA THR A 186 -10.28 8.51 -4.18
C THR A 186 -9.12 9.00 -5.02
N PHE A 187 -8.75 8.22 -6.03
CA PHE A 187 -7.69 8.51 -6.98
C PHE A 187 -8.25 8.33 -8.39
N GLU A 188 -8.09 9.35 -9.24
CA GLU A 188 -8.41 9.22 -10.66
C GLU A 188 -7.15 8.81 -11.43
N HIS A 189 -7.22 7.70 -12.16
CA HIS A 189 -6.15 7.24 -13.03
C HIS A 189 -6.51 7.45 -14.50
N PRO A 190 -5.56 7.90 -15.33
CA PRO A 190 -5.80 8.06 -16.76
C PRO A 190 -6.06 6.71 -17.43
N ALA A 191 -6.69 6.76 -18.60
CA ALA A 191 -6.81 5.60 -19.48
C ALA A 191 -5.43 5.06 -19.87
N ASN A 192 -5.38 3.78 -20.23
CA ASN A 192 -4.19 3.15 -20.82
C ASN A 192 -4.62 2.33 -22.05
N ASN A 193 -3.70 1.50 -22.57
CA ASN A 193 -3.91 0.76 -23.82
C ASN A 193 -5.07 -0.27 -23.78
N TRP A 194 -5.57 -0.66 -22.60
CA TRP A 194 -6.57 -1.71 -22.47
C TRP A 194 -7.76 -1.36 -21.58
N ARG A 195 -7.68 -0.30 -20.77
CA ARG A 195 -8.81 0.18 -19.95
C ARG A 195 -9.04 1.69 -20.09
N PRO A 196 -10.29 2.16 -19.91
CA PRO A 196 -10.59 3.58 -19.78
C PRO A 196 -9.94 4.17 -18.52
N ALA A 197 -10.09 5.49 -18.37
CA ALA A 197 -9.82 6.16 -17.11
C ALA A 197 -10.63 5.50 -15.99
N ILE A 198 -10.04 5.40 -14.81
CA ILE A 198 -10.61 4.61 -13.72
C ILE A 198 -10.39 5.27 -12.38
N LYS A 199 -11.43 5.24 -11.56
CA LYS A 199 -11.38 5.64 -10.17
C LYS A 199 -10.98 4.47 -9.28
N VAL A 200 -10.02 4.71 -8.39
CA VAL A 200 -9.63 3.80 -7.33
C VAL A 200 -9.96 4.42 -5.97
N THR A 201 -10.69 3.69 -5.13
CA THR A 201 -11.08 4.18 -3.80
C THR A 201 -10.44 3.33 -2.71
N TRP A 202 -9.67 3.96 -1.82
CA TRP A 202 -9.17 3.38 -0.58
C TRP A 202 -10.14 3.62 0.57
N TYR A 203 -10.34 2.62 1.43
CA TYR A 203 -11.10 2.72 2.67
C TYR A 203 -10.27 2.17 3.84
N GLN A 204 -10.34 2.82 5.00
CA GLN A 204 -9.74 2.26 6.22
C GLN A 204 -10.58 2.48 7.48
N GLY A 205 -10.27 1.68 8.50
CA GLY A 205 -10.88 1.77 9.81
C GLY A 205 -12.41 1.67 9.76
N ALA A 206 -13.09 2.68 10.29
CA ALA A 206 -14.56 2.71 10.32
C ALA A 206 -15.21 2.92 8.94
N HIS A 207 -14.46 3.45 7.97
CA HIS A 207 -14.96 3.65 6.61
C HIS A 207 -14.90 2.39 5.73
N LYS A 208 -14.22 1.33 6.17
CA LYS A 208 -14.22 0.06 5.44
C LYS A 208 -15.66 -0.47 5.33
N PRO A 209 -16.22 -0.61 4.12
CA PRO A 209 -17.57 -1.15 3.97
C PRO A 209 -17.59 -2.66 4.25
N ASN A 210 -18.75 -3.18 4.63
CA ASN A 210 -19.00 -4.63 4.70
C ASN A 210 -19.29 -5.21 3.31
N SER A 211 -19.97 -4.45 2.46
CA SER A 211 -20.25 -4.79 1.07
C SER A 211 -20.23 -3.54 0.18
N LEU A 212 -20.00 -3.75 -1.12
CA LEU A 212 -20.03 -2.74 -2.17
C LEU A 212 -20.91 -3.26 -3.29
N ASP A 213 -21.99 -2.55 -3.61
CA ASP A 213 -23.00 -2.97 -4.60
C ASP A 213 -23.51 -4.42 -4.38
N GLY A 214 -23.80 -4.76 -3.12
CA GLY A 214 -24.23 -6.11 -2.74
C GLY A 214 -23.15 -7.19 -2.75
N ILE A 215 -21.91 -6.87 -3.15
CA ILE A 215 -20.77 -7.78 -3.13
C ILE A 215 -20.06 -7.69 -1.78
N PRO A 216 -19.87 -8.82 -1.06
CA PRO A 216 -19.21 -8.80 0.24
C PRO A 216 -17.72 -8.46 0.11
N THR A 217 -17.22 -7.64 1.02
CA THR A 217 -15.77 -7.39 1.16
C THR A 217 -15.11 -8.50 1.97
N LYS A 218 -13.84 -8.77 1.70
CA LYS A 218 -13.02 -9.68 2.52
C LYS A 218 -12.75 -9.09 3.92
N PRO A 219 -12.59 -9.92 4.96
CA PRO A 219 -12.09 -9.46 6.24
C PRO A 219 -10.65 -8.93 6.10
N GLY A 220 -10.22 -8.08 7.03
CA GLY A 220 -8.85 -7.57 7.00
C GLY A 220 -8.62 -6.57 5.86
N HIS A 221 -7.82 -6.99 4.88
CA HIS A 221 -7.36 -6.17 3.76
C HIS A 221 -7.74 -6.84 2.45
N GLY A 222 -8.02 -6.05 1.42
CA GLY A 222 -8.34 -6.59 0.12
C GLY A 222 -8.68 -5.53 -0.92
N ALA A 223 -9.04 -6.01 -2.09
CA ALA A 223 -9.49 -5.21 -3.20
C ALA A 223 -10.72 -5.84 -3.88
N LEU A 224 -11.54 -5.00 -4.49
CA LEU A 224 -12.66 -5.37 -5.35
C LEU A 224 -12.50 -4.64 -6.68
N PHE A 225 -12.49 -5.40 -7.77
CA PHE A 225 -12.45 -4.92 -9.14
C PHE A 225 -13.85 -5.06 -9.72
N GLU A 226 -14.49 -3.93 -9.99
CA GLU A 226 -15.88 -3.89 -10.42
C GLU A 226 -15.93 -3.69 -11.93
N GLY A 227 -16.56 -4.63 -12.64
CA GLY A 227 -16.81 -4.51 -14.07
C GLY A 227 -18.27 -4.75 -14.45
N ASP A 228 -18.56 -4.63 -15.74
CA ASP A 228 -19.92 -4.75 -16.28
C ASP A 228 -20.41 -6.21 -16.39
N LYS A 229 -19.52 -7.20 -16.34
CA LYS A 229 -19.88 -8.63 -16.38
C LYS A 229 -19.78 -9.32 -15.02
N ALA A 230 -18.81 -8.93 -14.19
CA ALA A 230 -18.60 -9.51 -12.88
C ALA A 230 -17.82 -8.56 -11.97
N CYS A 231 -17.84 -8.83 -10.66
CA CYS A 231 -16.88 -8.28 -9.72
C CYS A 231 -15.85 -9.35 -9.35
N LEU A 232 -14.58 -8.97 -9.16
CA LEU A 232 -13.54 -9.82 -8.62
C LEU A 232 -13.14 -9.27 -7.24
N VAL A 233 -13.32 -10.06 -6.19
CA VAL A 233 -12.90 -9.70 -4.83
C VAL A 233 -11.67 -10.50 -4.44
N SER A 234 -10.62 -9.85 -3.95
CA SER A 234 -9.37 -10.51 -3.59
C SER A 234 -8.82 -10.03 -2.25
N ASP A 235 -8.30 -10.98 -1.47
CA ASP A 235 -7.28 -10.70 -0.45
C ASP A 235 -5.88 -10.98 -1.05
N PHE A 236 -4.84 -11.05 -0.23
CA PHE A 236 -3.48 -11.29 -0.73
C PHE A 236 -3.27 -12.69 -1.33
N GLY A 237 -4.03 -13.70 -0.90
CA GLY A 237 -3.82 -15.10 -1.27
C GLY A 237 -4.96 -15.75 -2.06
N LYS A 238 -6.16 -15.17 -2.04
CA LYS A 238 -7.36 -15.74 -2.68
C LYS A 238 -8.20 -14.66 -3.36
N HIS A 239 -8.74 -14.99 -4.53
CA HIS A 239 -9.74 -14.19 -5.23
C HIS A 239 -11.00 -15.00 -5.53
N GLU A 240 -12.12 -14.29 -5.64
CA GLU A 240 -13.46 -14.83 -5.90
C GLU A 240 -14.17 -13.97 -6.93
N PHE A 241 -14.96 -14.61 -7.81
CA PHE A 241 -15.74 -13.92 -8.84
C PHE A 241 -17.22 -13.87 -8.45
N PHE A 242 -17.84 -12.73 -8.72
CA PHE A 242 -19.26 -12.47 -8.51
C PHE A 242 -19.89 -12.04 -9.85
N PRO A 243 -20.43 -12.98 -10.64
CA PRO A 243 -21.07 -12.66 -11.91
C PRO A 243 -22.28 -11.76 -11.73
N ARG A 244 -22.41 -10.70 -12.53
CA ARG A 244 -23.62 -9.85 -12.53
C ARG A 244 -24.83 -10.59 -13.11
N ASN A 245 -24.61 -11.40 -14.15
CA ASN A 245 -25.62 -12.33 -14.67
C ASN A 245 -25.43 -13.71 -14.04
N LYS A 246 -26.22 -14.01 -12.99
CA LYS A 246 -26.17 -15.28 -12.26
C LYS A 246 -26.45 -16.52 -13.13
N LYS A 247 -27.23 -16.38 -14.20
CA LYS A 247 -27.55 -17.50 -15.12
C LYS A 247 -26.40 -17.80 -16.08
N ALA A 248 -25.75 -16.75 -16.60
CA ALA A 248 -24.63 -16.90 -17.53
C ALA A 248 -23.30 -17.18 -16.81
N GLY A 249 -23.20 -16.90 -15.51
CA GLY A 249 -21.98 -17.09 -14.74
C GLY A 249 -20.80 -16.36 -15.36
N MET A 250 -19.67 -17.06 -15.50
CA MET A 250 -18.44 -16.54 -16.11
C MET A 250 -18.24 -17.03 -17.57
N ALA A 251 -19.30 -17.39 -18.30
CA ALA A 251 -19.18 -17.99 -19.64
C ALA A 251 -18.46 -17.11 -20.68
N HIS A 252 -18.38 -15.78 -20.46
CA HIS A 252 -17.61 -14.86 -21.31
C HIS A 252 -16.10 -14.92 -21.06
N TYR A 253 -15.68 -15.36 -19.89
CA TYR A 253 -14.28 -15.32 -19.46
C TYR A 253 -13.51 -16.51 -20.03
N LYS A 254 -12.47 -16.20 -20.79
CA LYS A 254 -11.53 -17.18 -21.34
C LYS A 254 -10.15 -16.89 -20.76
N PRO A 255 -9.72 -17.57 -19.68
CA PRO A 255 -8.39 -17.35 -19.12
C PRO A 255 -7.32 -17.67 -20.17
N ARG A 256 -6.22 -16.92 -20.16
CA ARG A 256 -5.07 -17.23 -20.99
C ARG A 256 -4.55 -18.65 -20.76
N PRO A 257 -3.97 -19.30 -21.79
CA PRO A 257 -3.29 -20.58 -21.64
C PRO A 257 -2.18 -20.53 -20.59
N GLU A 258 -1.83 -21.68 -20.01
CA GLU A 258 -0.78 -21.76 -19.00
C GLU A 258 0.59 -21.26 -19.49
N ALA A 259 0.91 -21.50 -20.76
CA ALA A 259 2.15 -21.02 -21.39
C ALA A 259 2.25 -19.49 -21.50
N GLU A 260 1.12 -18.77 -21.40
CA GLU A 260 1.05 -17.30 -21.49
C GLU A 260 0.89 -16.62 -20.11
N ARG A 261 0.89 -17.41 -19.03
CA ARG A 261 0.80 -16.89 -17.67
C ARG A 261 2.05 -16.08 -17.33
N ILE A 262 1.83 -14.99 -16.60
CA ILE A 262 2.89 -14.17 -16.02
C ILE A 262 3.76 -15.08 -15.12
N PRO A 263 5.07 -15.15 -15.36
CA PRO A 263 6.00 -15.94 -14.55
C PRO A 263 5.92 -15.55 -13.08
N ARG A 264 6.18 -16.53 -12.20
CA ARG A 264 6.30 -16.23 -10.76
C ARG A 264 7.56 -15.41 -10.53
N ILE A 265 7.49 -14.46 -9.61
CA ILE A 265 8.67 -13.72 -9.16
C ILE A 265 9.58 -14.70 -8.41
N GLY A 266 10.81 -14.89 -8.90
CA GLY A 266 11.80 -15.80 -8.33
C GLY A 266 11.68 -17.26 -8.76
N GLY A 267 10.96 -17.54 -9.86
CA GLY A 267 10.88 -18.86 -10.50
C GLY A 267 11.52 -18.88 -11.88
#